data_AF-A0A271J1I0-F1
#
_entry.id   AF-A0A271J1I0-F1
#
_cell.length_a   1.000
_cell.length_b   1.000
_cell.length_c   1.000
_cell.angle_alpha   90.00
_cell.angle_beta   90.00
_cell.angle_gamma   90.00
#
_symmetry.space_group_name_H-M   'P 1'
#
loop_
_entity.id
_entity.type
_entity.pdbx_description
1 polymer ?
#
loop_
_entity_poly.entity_id
_entity_poly.type
_entity_poly.pdbx_seq_one_letter_code
_entity_poly.pdbx_strand_id
1 'polypeptide(L)'
;MRRPSLLFAAVLLAACGGASDDAPPADAIAPADTAGPETTRHGGSLEDGDETLQTGEYLERFEVVARAGQWIRAEVVSGDFDPYLLILSPSGEQTDVDDSVEGNTSMTEAVLAVAEGGEWTVVVTTYEPGETGDFDLTIEVWDEQPPGAVPTETPADTTSTV
;
A
#
# COMPACT_ATOMS: atom_id res chain seq x y z
N MET A 1 -4.28 70.74 -14.17
CA MET A 1 -5.48 70.94 -15.01
C MET A 1 -6.29 69.63 -14.98
N ARG A 2 -7.34 69.45 -14.17
CA ARG A 2 -8.79 69.75 -14.39
C ARG A 2 -9.29 69.31 -15.79
N ARG A 3 -9.85 68.09 -15.94
CA ARG A 3 -11.30 67.66 -16.00
C ARG A 3 -11.93 67.88 -17.40
N PRO A 4 -13.01 67.20 -17.90
CA PRO A 4 -14.12 66.49 -17.18
C PRO A 4 -14.72 65.21 -17.88
N SER A 5 -15.43 64.35 -17.11
CA SER A 5 -16.88 64.01 -17.15
C SER A 5 -17.53 63.47 -18.45
N LEU A 6 -18.26 62.35 -18.31
CA LEU A 6 -19.70 62.29 -18.62
C LEU A 6 -20.39 61.18 -17.82
N LEU A 7 -21.36 61.59 -17.01
CA LEU A 7 -22.39 60.77 -16.39
C LEU A 7 -23.33 60.22 -17.47
N PHE A 8 -23.89 59.03 -17.26
CA PHE A 8 -25.33 58.86 -17.43
C PHE A 8 -25.89 58.03 -16.28
N ALA A 9 -26.82 58.64 -15.56
CA ALA A 9 -27.69 58.00 -14.60
C ALA A 9 -28.91 57.43 -15.33
N ALA A 10 -29.36 56.24 -14.95
CA ALA A 10 -30.73 55.82 -15.10
C ALA A 10 -31.13 55.00 -13.87
N VAL A 11 -32.04 55.57 -13.09
CA VAL A 11 -32.75 54.92 -12.00
C VAL A 11 -34.05 54.37 -12.56
N LEU A 12 -34.38 53.11 -12.28
CA LEU A 12 -35.76 52.66 -12.15
C LEU A 12 -35.86 51.52 -11.13
N LEU A 13 -36.91 51.61 -10.31
CA LEU A 13 -37.16 50.87 -9.08
C LEU A 13 -38.09 49.66 -9.35
N ALA A 14 -37.94 48.64 -8.49
CA ALA A 14 -38.92 47.62 -8.07
C ALA A 14 -39.02 46.29 -8.85
N ALA A 15 -38.66 45.18 -8.19
CA ALA A 15 -39.62 44.22 -7.61
C ALA A 15 -38.88 43.11 -6.83
N CYS A 16 -39.47 42.64 -5.74
CA CYS A 16 -38.95 41.60 -4.85
C CYS A 16 -39.09 40.20 -5.50
N GLY A 17 -38.11 39.32 -5.33
CA GLY A 17 -38.29 37.89 -5.62
C GLY A 17 -37.01 37.06 -5.57
N GLY A 18 -36.95 36.16 -4.58
CA GLY A 18 -36.52 34.78 -4.84
C GLY A 18 -35.03 34.44 -4.70
N ALA A 19 -34.77 33.70 -3.62
CA ALA A 19 -33.83 32.58 -3.53
C ALA A 19 -32.32 32.84 -3.66
N SER A 20 -31.67 32.59 -2.53
CA SER A 20 -30.28 32.18 -2.38
C SER A 20 -29.82 31.11 -3.39
N ASP A 21 -28.50 31.02 -3.50
CA ASP A 21 -27.69 29.93 -4.06
C ASP A 21 -27.16 30.13 -5.48
N ASP A 22 -26.22 31.07 -5.61
CA ASP A 22 -25.17 31.02 -6.63
C ASP A 22 -23.99 30.24 -6.03
N ALA A 23 -24.18 28.93 -5.87
CA ALA A 23 -23.06 28.02 -5.73
C ALA A 23 -22.26 28.08 -7.04
N PRO A 24 -20.92 28.22 -7.01
CA PRO A 24 -20.13 28.12 -8.22
C PRO A 24 -20.45 26.79 -8.93
N PRO A 25 -20.43 26.75 -10.27
CA PRO A 25 -20.60 25.49 -10.99
C PRO A 25 -19.58 24.50 -10.43
N ALA A 26 -19.99 23.25 -10.30
CA ALA A 26 -19.13 22.14 -9.92
C ALA A 26 -17.93 22.09 -10.89
N ASP A 27 -16.88 22.83 -10.55
CA ASP A 27 -15.55 22.68 -11.08
C ASP A 27 -15.20 21.22 -10.82
N ALA A 28 -15.07 20.50 -11.92
CA ALA A 28 -14.62 19.14 -11.96
C ALA A 28 -13.39 19.01 -11.05
N ILE A 29 -13.54 18.25 -9.97
CA ILE A 29 -12.39 17.59 -9.36
C ILE A 29 -11.93 16.61 -10.43
N ALA A 30 -11.01 17.05 -11.30
CA ALA A 30 -10.23 16.13 -12.09
C ALA A 30 -9.64 15.11 -11.09
N PRO A 31 -9.71 13.79 -11.35
CA PRO A 31 -9.02 12.85 -10.49
C PRO A 31 -7.57 13.31 -10.40
N ALA A 32 -7.08 13.46 -9.17
CA ALA A 32 -5.67 13.65 -8.94
C ALA A 32 -4.95 12.54 -9.74
N ASP A 33 -3.93 12.95 -10.47
CA ASP A 33 -3.03 12.05 -11.18
C ASP A 33 -2.26 11.27 -10.11
N THR A 34 -2.92 10.29 -9.48
CA THR A 34 -2.29 9.34 -8.58
C THR A 34 -1.42 8.49 -9.49
N ALA A 35 -0.13 8.81 -9.53
CA ALA A 35 0.85 7.89 -10.05
C ALA A 35 0.61 6.53 -9.36
N GLY A 36 0.52 5.46 -10.14
CA GLY A 36 0.39 4.11 -9.60
C GLY A 36 1.56 3.76 -8.67
N PRO A 37 1.50 2.61 -7.99
CA PRO A 37 2.56 2.22 -7.08
C PRO A 37 3.92 2.13 -7.77
N GLU A 38 4.99 2.28 -6.98
CA GLU A 38 6.31 1.86 -7.39
C GLU A 38 6.35 0.31 -7.32
N THR A 39 6.32 -0.35 -8.48
CA THR A 39 6.30 -1.82 -8.59
C THR A 39 7.68 -2.37 -8.94
N THR A 40 8.13 -3.36 -8.18
CA THR A 40 9.32 -4.17 -8.46
C THR A 40 8.93 -5.65 -8.51
N ARG A 41 9.55 -6.41 -9.42
CA ARG A 41 9.32 -7.85 -9.57
C ARG A 41 10.64 -8.61 -9.50
N HIS A 42 10.62 -9.74 -8.81
CA HIS A 42 11.74 -10.65 -8.64
C HIS A 42 11.29 -12.06 -9.02
N GLY A 43 12.10 -12.76 -9.79
CA GLY A 43 12.03 -14.22 -9.89
C GLY A 43 13.17 -14.80 -9.07
N GLY A 44 12.88 -15.83 -8.28
CA GLY A 44 13.84 -16.47 -7.39
C GLY A 44 13.58 -17.96 -7.25
N SER A 45 14.43 -18.62 -6.47
CA SER A 45 14.31 -20.04 -6.15
C SER A 45 14.84 -20.30 -4.75
N LEU A 46 14.11 -21.08 -3.96
CA LEU A 46 14.59 -21.59 -2.68
C LEU A 46 15.32 -22.92 -2.93
N GLU A 47 16.61 -22.99 -2.63
CA GLU A 47 17.49 -24.11 -2.95
C GLU A 47 18.18 -24.70 -1.72
N ASP A 48 18.59 -25.96 -1.83
CA ASP A 48 19.39 -26.62 -0.81
C ASP A 48 20.76 -25.93 -0.68
N GLY A 49 21.01 -25.32 0.48
CA GLY A 49 22.22 -24.53 0.75
C GLY A 49 21.96 -23.04 0.93
N ASP A 50 20.73 -22.57 0.73
CA ASP A 50 20.33 -21.22 1.09
C ASP A 50 20.38 -20.99 2.60
N GLU A 51 20.33 -19.72 3.00
CA GLU A 51 20.10 -19.37 4.39
C GLU A 51 18.78 -20.00 4.86
N THR A 52 18.72 -20.42 6.12
CA THR A 52 17.52 -21.00 6.70
C THR A 52 17.02 -20.19 7.88
N LEU A 53 15.71 -20.23 8.10
CA LEU A 53 15.13 -19.92 9.40
C LEU A 53 15.64 -20.91 10.46
N GLN A 54 15.45 -20.57 11.74
CA GLN A 54 15.81 -21.48 12.85
C GLN A 54 15.04 -22.81 12.81
N THR A 55 13.88 -22.80 12.14
CA THR A 55 12.96 -23.91 11.99
C THR A 55 13.28 -24.80 10.76
N GLY A 56 14.14 -24.35 9.84
CA GLY A 56 14.71 -25.15 8.76
C GLY A 56 14.15 -24.90 7.36
N GLU A 57 13.24 -23.93 7.21
CA GLU A 57 12.79 -23.39 5.93
C GLU A 57 13.93 -22.59 5.28
N TYR A 58 14.12 -22.74 3.97
CA TYR A 58 15.02 -21.90 3.19
C TYR A 58 14.40 -20.51 2.99
N LEU A 59 15.24 -19.48 2.87
CA LEU A 59 14.75 -18.11 2.69
C LEU A 59 15.56 -17.32 1.67
N GLU A 60 14.88 -16.34 1.07
CA GLU A 60 15.50 -15.27 0.28
C GLU A 60 14.99 -13.90 0.74
N ARG A 61 15.85 -12.86 0.67
CA ARG A 61 15.59 -11.52 1.23
C ARG A 61 15.59 -10.46 0.13
N PHE A 62 14.62 -9.55 0.21
CA PHE A 62 14.42 -8.46 -0.73
C PHE A 62 14.28 -7.14 0.02
N GLU A 63 15.18 -6.20 -0.25
CA GLU A 63 15.18 -4.87 0.36
C GLU A 63 14.20 -3.95 -0.36
N VAL A 64 13.38 -3.22 0.40
CA VAL A 64 12.45 -2.21 -0.11
C VAL A 64 12.57 -0.94 0.72
N VAL A 65 12.73 0.20 0.05
CA VAL A 65 12.76 1.50 0.71
C VAL A 65 11.36 2.09 0.72
N ALA A 66 10.84 2.39 1.90
CA ALA A 66 9.54 3.03 2.05
C ALA A 66 9.58 4.16 3.09
N ARG A 67 8.64 5.10 2.99
CA ARG A 67 8.49 6.24 3.90
C ARG A 67 7.34 5.98 4.85
N ALA A 68 7.43 6.55 6.06
CA ALA A 68 6.32 6.51 7.00
C ALA A 68 5.03 7.09 6.37
N GLY A 69 3.93 6.36 6.51
CA GLY A 69 2.64 6.68 5.91
C GLY A 69 2.38 6.05 4.54
N GLN A 70 3.40 5.47 3.89
CA GLN A 70 3.22 4.64 2.70
C GLN A 70 2.73 3.24 3.07
N TRP A 71 2.48 2.41 2.06
CA TRP A 71 2.09 1.02 2.20
C TRP A 71 2.98 0.12 1.36
N ILE A 72 3.30 -1.05 1.88
CA ILE A 72 3.97 -2.12 1.15
C ILE A 72 2.94 -3.21 0.86
N ARG A 73 2.76 -3.58 -0.41
CA ARG A 73 2.05 -4.79 -0.82
C ARG A 73 3.07 -5.76 -1.42
N ALA A 74 3.20 -6.94 -0.82
CA ALA A 74 4.07 -8.01 -1.30
C ALA A 74 3.20 -9.22 -1.66
N GLU A 75 3.32 -9.71 -2.89
CA GLU A 75 2.61 -10.88 -3.39
C GLU A 75 3.64 -11.88 -3.90
N VAL A 76 3.64 -13.07 -3.32
CA VAL A 76 4.48 -14.18 -3.78
C VAL A 76 3.61 -15.28 -4.35
N VAL A 77 4.02 -15.84 -5.49
CA VAL A 77 3.37 -16.97 -6.15
C VAL A 77 4.40 -18.06 -6.36
N SER A 78 4.06 -19.28 -5.95
CA SER A 78 4.84 -20.48 -6.27
C SER A 78 3.93 -21.64 -6.67
N GLY A 79 4.34 -22.38 -7.70
CA GLY A 79 3.70 -23.64 -8.06
C GLY A 79 4.35 -24.86 -7.40
N ASP A 80 5.47 -24.67 -6.71
CA ASP A 80 6.35 -25.74 -6.22
C ASP A 80 6.25 -25.96 -4.72
N PHE A 81 5.90 -24.92 -3.95
CA PHE A 81 5.76 -24.96 -2.49
C PHE A 81 4.63 -24.03 -2.02
N ASP A 82 4.23 -24.17 -0.75
CA ASP A 82 3.29 -23.26 -0.08
C ASP A 82 4.02 -22.02 0.45
N PRO A 83 3.84 -20.84 -0.16
CA PRO A 83 4.70 -19.71 0.13
C PRO A 83 4.29 -18.99 1.41
N TYR A 84 5.28 -18.50 2.14
CA TYR A 84 5.12 -17.76 3.38
C TYR A 84 5.95 -16.48 3.31
N LEU A 85 5.46 -15.39 3.89
CA LEU A 85 6.16 -14.11 3.90
C LEU A 85 6.53 -13.68 5.33
N LEU A 86 7.74 -13.14 5.48
CA LEU A 86 8.13 -12.39 6.68
C LEU A 86 8.48 -10.98 6.25
N ILE A 87 7.98 -9.97 6.94
CA ILE A 87 8.33 -8.57 6.70
C ILE A 87 9.03 -8.02 7.93
N LEU A 88 10.25 -7.52 7.74
CA LEU A 88 11.07 -6.92 8.79
C LEU A 88 11.10 -5.40 8.63
N SER A 89 10.80 -4.68 9.70
CA SER A 89 10.94 -3.23 9.76
C SER A 89 12.41 -2.80 9.82
N PRO A 90 12.72 -1.51 9.55
CA PRO A 90 14.08 -0.98 9.69
C PRO A 90 14.64 -1.12 11.11
N SER A 91 13.77 -1.16 12.12
CA SER A 91 14.12 -1.40 13.53
C SER A 91 14.23 -2.88 13.90
N GLY A 92 13.89 -3.80 12.99
CA GLY A 92 13.99 -5.25 13.15
C GLY A 92 12.73 -5.91 13.74
N GLU A 93 11.59 -5.22 13.77
CA GLU A 93 10.31 -5.83 14.11
C GLU A 93 9.83 -6.71 12.96
N GLN A 94 9.40 -7.94 13.27
CA GLN A 94 8.96 -8.93 12.28
C GLN A 94 7.43 -9.03 12.28
N THR A 95 6.85 -9.10 11.09
CA THR A 95 5.47 -9.53 10.84
C THR A 95 5.47 -10.76 9.97
N ASP A 96 4.88 -11.84 10.47
CA ASP A 96 4.73 -13.13 9.79
C ASP A 96 3.39 -13.17 9.06
N VAL A 97 3.37 -13.59 7.78
CA VAL A 97 2.18 -13.53 6.92
C VAL A 97 1.96 -14.83 6.18
N ASP A 98 0.77 -15.39 6.40
CA ASP A 98 0.19 -16.56 5.75
C ASP A 98 -1.25 -16.25 5.33
N ASP A 99 -1.41 -15.17 4.56
CA ASP A 99 -2.72 -14.75 4.07
C ASP A 99 -3.01 -15.41 2.71
N SER A 100 -2.88 -16.74 2.69
CA SER A 100 -3.26 -17.57 1.58
C SER A 100 -4.78 -17.73 1.55
N VAL A 101 -5.40 -17.60 0.38
CA VAL A 101 -6.86 -17.81 0.25
C VAL A 101 -7.16 -19.28 0.51
N GLU A 102 -8.17 -19.59 1.33
CA GLU A 102 -8.56 -20.98 1.64
C GLU A 102 -8.63 -21.86 0.36
N GLY A 103 -7.77 -22.87 0.31
CA GLY A 103 -7.66 -23.81 -0.81
C GLY A 103 -6.72 -23.38 -1.95
N ASN A 104 -6.02 -22.25 -1.82
CA ASN A 104 -4.94 -21.81 -2.68
C ASN A 104 -3.64 -21.67 -1.87
N THR A 105 -2.83 -22.72 -1.88
CA THR A 105 -1.50 -22.80 -1.25
C THR A 105 -0.39 -22.44 -2.24
N SER A 106 -0.70 -21.67 -3.28
CA SER A 106 0.28 -21.29 -4.31
C SER A 106 0.54 -19.79 -4.32
N MET A 107 -0.07 -19.04 -3.40
CA MET A 107 0.03 -17.60 -3.33
C MET A 107 -0.21 -17.09 -1.92
N THR A 108 0.66 -16.19 -1.47
CA THR A 108 0.52 -15.44 -0.22
C THR A 108 0.69 -13.95 -0.50
N GLU A 109 -0.20 -13.14 0.07
CA GLU A 109 -0.16 -11.68 -0.03
C GLU A 109 0.03 -11.05 1.36
N ALA A 110 0.85 -10.01 1.44
CA ALA A 110 0.98 -9.17 2.60
C ALA A 110 0.71 -7.71 2.22
N VAL A 111 -0.08 -6.98 3.02
CA VAL A 111 -0.35 -5.56 2.84
C VAL A 111 -0.13 -4.82 4.14
N LEU A 112 0.99 -4.11 4.25
CA LEU A 112 1.46 -3.50 5.48
C LEU A 112 1.47 -1.97 5.40
N ALA A 113 0.96 -1.32 6.43
CA ALA A 113 1.15 0.12 6.63
C ALA A 113 2.56 0.42 7.15
N VAL A 114 3.28 1.31 6.47
CA VAL A 114 4.66 1.67 6.83
C VAL A 114 4.64 2.67 7.98
N ALA A 115 4.86 2.19 9.19
CA ALA A 115 4.92 3.04 10.39
C ALA A 115 6.26 3.79 10.53
N GLU A 116 7.35 3.16 10.08
CA GLU A 116 8.72 3.68 10.13
C GLU A 116 9.27 3.82 8.71
N GLY A 117 9.79 5.00 8.37
CA GLY A 117 10.48 5.20 7.09
C GLY A 117 11.89 4.62 7.14
N GLY A 118 12.30 3.91 6.10
CA GLY A 118 13.61 3.27 6.02
C GLY A 118 13.64 2.11 5.04
N GLU A 119 14.66 1.28 5.19
CA GLU A 119 14.81 0.02 4.47
C GLU A 119 14.09 -1.09 5.23
N TRP A 120 13.06 -1.64 4.60
CA TRP A 120 12.33 -2.81 5.05
C TRP A 120 12.87 -4.03 4.31
N THR A 121 12.72 -5.21 4.91
CA THR A 121 13.09 -6.47 4.26
C THR A 121 11.85 -7.35 4.10
N VAL A 122 11.54 -7.72 2.86
CA VAL A 122 10.57 -8.76 2.54
C VAL A 122 11.34 -10.07 2.41
N VAL A 123 10.89 -11.11 3.10
CA VAL A 123 11.50 -12.43 3.10
C VAL A 123 10.50 -13.42 2.52
N VAL A 124 10.92 -14.16 1.51
CA VAL A 124 10.17 -15.29 0.97
C VAL A 124 10.72 -16.56 1.62
N THR A 125 9.81 -17.39 2.13
CA THR A 125 10.09 -18.69 2.75
C THR A 125 8.94 -19.64 2.45
N THR A 126 9.04 -20.88 2.93
CA THR A 126 7.99 -21.92 2.79
C THR A 126 7.20 -22.12 4.08
N TYR A 127 6.01 -22.72 3.97
CA TYR A 127 5.19 -23.08 5.14
C TYR A 127 5.78 -24.28 5.91
N GLU A 128 6.33 -25.29 5.20
CA GLU A 128 7.03 -26.42 5.83
C GLU A 128 8.56 -26.34 5.61
N PRO A 129 9.39 -26.80 6.57
CA PRO A 129 10.84 -26.77 6.43
C PRO A 129 11.36 -27.74 5.37
N GLY A 130 12.42 -27.32 4.68
CA GLY A 130 13.10 -28.11 3.65
C GLY A 130 12.41 -28.16 2.28
N GLU A 131 11.34 -27.40 2.08
CA GLU A 131 10.73 -27.23 0.76
C GLU A 131 11.60 -26.31 -0.12
N THR A 132 11.64 -26.61 -1.43
CA THR A 132 12.47 -25.93 -2.43
C THR A 132 11.67 -25.74 -3.70
N GLY A 133 11.95 -24.71 -4.47
CA GLY A 133 11.28 -24.48 -5.75
C GLY A 133 11.40 -23.05 -6.24
N ASP A 134 10.82 -22.79 -7.41
CA ASP A 134 10.83 -21.47 -8.03
C ASP A 134 9.67 -20.61 -7.48
N PHE A 135 9.84 -19.30 -7.48
CA PHE A 135 8.79 -18.34 -7.15
C PHE A 135 8.91 -17.03 -7.93
N ASP A 136 7.77 -16.34 -8.04
CA ASP A 136 7.68 -14.96 -8.50
C ASP A 136 7.20 -14.08 -7.35
N LEU A 137 7.96 -13.03 -7.03
CA LEU A 137 7.63 -12.03 -6.01
C LEU A 137 7.37 -10.67 -6.68
N THR A 138 6.24 -10.06 -6.34
CA THR A 138 5.92 -8.67 -6.69
C THR A 138 5.85 -7.83 -5.42
N ILE A 139 6.61 -6.73 -5.38
CA ILE A 139 6.57 -5.74 -4.30
C ILE A 139 6.08 -4.41 -4.88
N GLU A 140 5.09 -3.82 -4.23
CA GLU A 140 4.50 -2.53 -4.59
C GLU A 140 4.57 -1.58 -3.39
N VAL A 141 5.07 -0.37 -3.62
CA VAL A 141 5.03 0.72 -2.63
C VAL A 141 3.98 1.74 -3.06
N TRP A 142 3.04 2.02 -2.17
CA TRP A 142 1.91 2.91 -2.41
C TRP A 142 1.97 4.14 -1.49
N ASP A 143 1.64 5.32 -2.01
CA ASP A 143 1.51 6.53 -1.19
C ASP A 143 0.24 6.56 -0.31
N GLU A 144 -0.73 5.70 -0.64
CA GLU A 144 -1.99 5.51 0.07
C GLU A 144 -2.31 4.01 0.19
N GLN A 145 -3.32 3.65 0.98
CA GLN A 145 -3.68 2.23 1.14
C GLN A 145 -4.03 1.63 -0.23
N PRO A 146 -3.48 0.44 -0.58
CA PRO A 146 -3.81 -0.21 -1.84
C PRO A 146 -5.34 -0.45 -1.94
N PRO A 147 -5.98 -0.08 -3.06
CA PRO A 147 -7.42 -0.15 -3.19
C PRO A 147 -7.91 -1.60 -3.12
N GLY A 148 -8.85 -1.87 -2.21
CA GLY A 148 -9.43 -3.20 -2.04
C GLY A 148 -8.56 -4.19 -1.26
N ALA A 149 -7.38 -3.77 -0.80
CA ALA A 149 -6.53 -4.59 0.06
C ALA A 149 -7.07 -4.60 1.50
N VAL A 150 -7.07 -5.79 2.09
CA VAL A 150 -7.20 -5.99 3.53
C VAL A 150 -5.82 -5.77 4.15
N PRO A 151 -5.65 -4.81 5.08
CA PRO A 151 -4.40 -4.66 5.81
C PRO A 151 -4.07 -5.95 6.55
N THR A 152 -2.84 -6.43 6.41
CA THR A 152 -2.30 -7.47 7.26
C THR A 152 -2.24 -6.91 8.67
N GLU A 153 -3.05 -7.47 9.57
CA GLU A 153 -3.00 -7.09 10.97
C GLU A 153 -1.67 -7.58 11.55
N THR A 154 -0.75 -6.67 11.84
CA THR A 154 0.27 -6.94 12.88
C THR A 154 -0.53 -7.31 14.13
N PRO A 155 -0.25 -8.43 14.82
CA PRO A 155 -1.02 -8.82 16.00
C PRO A 155 -0.99 -7.66 17.00
N ALA A 156 -2.07 -6.87 17.00
CA ALA A 156 -2.21 -5.77 17.90
C ALA A 156 -2.24 -6.38 19.29
N ASP A 157 -1.30 -5.92 20.12
CA ASP A 157 -1.22 -6.17 21.55
C ASP A 157 -2.63 -6.37 22.10
N THR A 158 -2.98 -7.63 22.43
CA THR A 158 -4.30 -7.98 22.92
C THR A 158 -4.37 -7.49 24.36
N THR A 159 -4.47 -6.18 24.56
CA THR A 159 -4.86 -5.62 25.85
C THR A 159 -6.35 -5.89 26.03
N SER A 160 -6.66 -7.15 26.37
CA SER A 160 -7.86 -7.53 27.08
C SER A 160 -7.90 -6.72 28.37
N THR A 161 -8.73 -5.68 28.37
CA THR A 161 -9.10 -4.98 29.61
C THR A 161 -9.95 -5.94 30.45
N VAL A 162 -9.49 -6.17 31.68
CA VAL A 162 -10.17 -6.90 32.74
C VAL A 162 -11.32 -6.09 33.34
#